data_AF-K9LT67-F1
#
_entry.id   AF-K9LT67-F1
#
_cell.length_a   1.000
_cell.length_b   1.000
_cell.length_c   1.000
_cell.angle_alpha   90.00
_cell.angle_beta   90.00
_cell.angle_gamma   90.00
#
_symmetry.space_group_name_H-M   'P 1'
#
loop_
_entity.id
_entity.type
_entity.pdbx_description
1 polymer ?
#
loop_
_entity_poly.entity_id
_entity_poly.type
_entity_poly.pdbx_seq_one_letter_code
_entity_poly.pdbx_strand_id
1 'polypeptide(L)'
;THVAGIIFGQPGSPVTGLAPRCRGLILPIFADRADGALTQCTQLDLARAITQAVEHGAHIINVSGGELSDSGAADGLLQKAIQLCHERNVLLVAAAGNDGCDCLHIPASIEYTLVVGALDRQGAPMPNSNWGEAYRARGIMAPGTDILGAAPAGRVLVNSGTTMA
;
A
#
# COMPACT_ATOMS: atom_id res chain seq x y z
N THR A 1 -11.64 -2.57 0.21
CA THR A 1 -12.52 -2.02 1.27
C THR A 1 -11.79 -1.83 2.59
N HIS A 2 -11.16 -2.87 3.15
CA HIS A 2 -10.50 -2.81 4.46
C HIS A 2 -9.48 -1.67 4.58
N VAL A 3 -8.52 -1.60 3.67
CA VAL A 3 -7.52 -0.52 3.55
C VAL A 3 -8.16 0.87 3.54
N ALA A 4 -9.16 1.10 2.68
CA ALA A 4 -9.85 2.38 2.61
C ALA A 4 -10.59 2.71 3.92
N GLY A 5 -11.10 1.70 4.63
CA GLY A 5 -11.73 1.85 5.95
C GLY A 5 -10.74 2.30 7.04
N ILE A 6 -9.51 1.78 7.03
CA ILE A 6 -8.43 2.22 7.95
C ILE A 6 -8.16 3.73 7.79
N ILE A 7 -8.25 4.26 6.57
CA ILE A 7 -7.98 5.68 6.30
C ILE A 7 -9.24 6.53 6.52
N PHE A 8 -10.38 6.15 5.95
CA PHE A 8 -11.55 7.02 5.79
C PHE A 8 -12.76 6.65 6.64
N GLY A 9 -12.69 5.61 7.48
CA GLY A 9 -13.79 5.19 8.34
C GLY A 9 -14.32 6.33 9.22
N GLN A 10 -15.63 6.58 9.19
CA GLN A 10 -16.19 7.79 9.82
C GLN A 10 -16.28 7.66 11.34
N PRO A 11 -16.12 8.77 12.11
CA PRO A 11 -16.31 8.76 13.55
C PRO A 11 -17.71 8.24 13.93
N GLY A 12 -17.78 7.34 14.90
CA GLY A 12 -19.03 6.70 15.33
C GLY A 12 -19.50 5.54 14.43
N SER A 13 -18.79 5.24 13.34
CA SER A 13 -19.03 4.01 12.57
C SER A 13 -18.25 2.82 13.16
N PRO A 14 -18.54 1.57 12.74
CA PRO A 14 -17.82 0.38 13.22
C PRO A 14 -16.29 0.40 13.01
N VAL A 15 -15.78 1.24 12.12
CA VAL A 15 -14.34 1.45 11.89
C VAL A 15 -14.06 2.94 11.89
N THR A 16 -13.29 3.41 12.86
CA THR A 16 -12.83 4.81 12.89
C THR A 16 -11.49 4.88 12.16
N GLY A 17 -11.45 5.58 11.03
CA GLY A 17 -10.25 5.75 10.23
C GLY A 17 -9.35 6.87 10.75
N LEU A 18 -8.11 6.89 10.25
CA LEU A 18 -7.07 7.85 10.64
C LEU A 18 -7.32 9.26 10.11
N ALA A 19 -7.90 9.39 8.91
CA ALA A 19 -8.09 10.65 8.19
C ALA A 19 -9.52 10.77 7.62
N PRO A 20 -10.57 10.67 8.46
CA PRO A 20 -11.96 10.53 8.00
C PRO A 20 -12.50 11.77 7.26
N ARG A 21 -11.85 12.92 7.40
CA ARG A 21 -12.28 14.20 6.77
C ARG A 21 -11.46 14.56 5.53
N CYS A 22 -10.46 13.75 5.17
CA CYS A 22 -9.72 13.93 3.92
C CYS A 22 -10.56 13.48 2.72
N ARG A 23 -10.30 14.07 1.55
CA ARG A 23 -10.88 13.61 0.29
C ARG A 23 -10.18 12.32 -0.15
N GLY A 24 -10.95 11.26 -0.40
CA GLY A 24 -10.45 9.99 -0.94
C GLY A 24 -10.64 9.89 -2.46
N LEU A 25 -9.62 9.38 -3.15
CA LEU A 25 -9.70 8.92 -4.54
C LEU A 25 -9.55 7.40 -4.54
N ILE A 26 -10.51 6.67 -5.11
CA ILE A 26 -10.47 5.21 -5.20
C ILE A 26 -10.16 4.83 -6.64
N LEU A 27 -8.95 4.32 -6.88
CA LEU A 27 -8.49 3.83 -8.17
C LEU A 27 -8.25 2.32 -8.06
N PRO A 28 -9.22 1.48 -8.45
CA PRO A 28 -9.07 0.03 -8.37
C PRO A 28 -7.99 -0.46 -9.35
N ILE A 29 -6.95 -1.09 -8.82
CA ILE A 29 -5.88 -1.74 -9.61
C ILE A 29 -5.94 -3.27 -9.54
N PHE A 30 -6.71 -3.79 -8.59
CA PHE A 30 -7.04 -5.21 -8.46
C PHE A 30 -8.52 -5.37 -8.75
N ALA A 31 -8.89 -6.43 -9.47
CA ALA A 31 -10.28 -6.73 -9.79
C ALA A 31 -10.60 -8.18 -9.47
N ASP A 32 -11.75 -8.42 -8.84
CA ASP A 32 -12.28 -9.77 -8.66
C ASP A 32 -12.68 -10.33 -10.03
N ARG A 33 -12.16 -11.50 -10.37
CA ARG A 33 -12.60 -12.29 -11.53
C ARG A 33 -13.87 -13.04 -11.16
N ALA A 34 -14.65 -13.41 -12.19
CA ALA A 34 -15.89 -14.16 -12.00
C ALA A 34 -15.70 -15.55 -11.36
N ASP A 35 -14.48 -16.10 -11.41
CA ASP A 35 -14.07 -17.36 -10.78
C ASP A 35 -13.62 -17.18 -9.30
N GLY A 36 -13.68 -15.96 -8.77
CA GLY A 36 -13.25 -15.63 -7.41
C GLY A 36 -11.74 -15.40 -7.26
N ALA A 37 -10.94 -15.52 -8.34
CA ALA A 37 -9.54 -15.14 -8.32
C ALA A 37 -9.36 -13.63 -8.48
N LEU A 38 -8.21 -13.09 -8.07
CA LEU A 38 -7.87 -11.70 -8.33
C LEU A 38 -7.21 -11.57 -9.70
N THR A 39 -7.68 -10.64 -10.51
CA THR A 39 -6.91 -10.13 -11.66
C THR A 39 -5.68 -9.43 -11.10
N GLN A 40 -4.50 -9.97 -11.44
CA GLN A 40 -3.24 -9.37 -11.00
C GLN A 40 -3.08 -7.99 -11.62
N CYS A 41 -2.61 -7.05 -10.80
CA CYS A 41 -2.21 -5.73 -11.27
C CYS A 41 -0.84 -5.84 -11.95
N THR A 42 -0.74 -5.41 -13.20
CA THR A 42 0.57 -5.27 -13.84
C THR A 42 1.25 -3.97 -13.41
N GLN A 43 2.58 -3.88 -13.54
CA GLN A 43 3.28 -2.62 -13.30
C GLN A 43 2.78 -1.48 -14.22
N LEU A 44 2.31 -1.80 -15.43
CA LEU A 44 1.67 -0.85 -16.32
C LEU A 44 0.34 -0.32 -15.77
N ASP A 45 -0.50 -1.18 -15.20
CA ASP A 45 -1.77 -0.77 -14.59
C ASP A 45 -1.52 0.12 -13.36
N LEU A 46 -0.53 -0.24 -12.55
CA LEU A 46 -0.10 0.58 -11.41
C LEU A 46 0.43 1.95 -11.87
N ALA A 47 1.27 1.98 -12.92
CA ALA A 47 1.79 3.24 -13.47
C ALA A 47 0.66 4.17 -13.96
N ARG A 48 -0.35 3.60 -14.63
CA ARG A 48 -1.55 4.35 -15.07
C ARG A 48 -2.35 4.88 -13.90
N ALA A 49 -2.57 4.08 -12.86
CA ALA A 49 -3.31 4.50 -11.68
C ALA A 49 -2.57 5.59 -10.90
N ILE A 50 -1.26 5.48 -10.74
CA ILE A 50 -0.43 6.51 -10.10
C ILE A 50 -0.54 7.83 -10.88
N THR A 51 -0.36 7.78 -12.21
CA THR A 51 -0.47 8.97 -13.07
C THR A 51 -1.85 9.62 -12.94
N GLN A 52 -2.93 8.82 -13.00
CA GLN A 52 -4.29 9.32 -12.80
C GLN A 52 -4.48 9.95 -11.41
N ALA A 53 -3.95 9.35 -10.35
CA ALA A 53 -4.04 9.93 -9.01
C ALA A 53 -3.39 11.31 -8.92
N VAL A 54 -2.19 11.46 -9.49
CA VAL A 54 -1.49 12.75 -9.56
C VAL A 54 -2.30 13.77 -10.36
N GLU A 55 -2.83 13.40 -11.53
CA GLU A 55 -3.65 14.28 -12.38
C GLU A 55 -4.94 14.73 -11.68
N HIS A 56 -5.51 13.89 -10.82
CA HIS A 56 -6.71 14.20 -10.03
C HIS A 56 -6.41 14.95 -8.71
N GLY A 57 -5.15 15.33 -8.48
CA GLY A 57 -4.71 16.14 -7.34
C GLY A 57 -4.55 15.36 -6.04
N ALA A 58 -4.14 14.08 -6.12
CA ALA A 58 -3.72 13.34 -4.93
C ALA A 58 -2.47 13.97 -4.30
N HIS A 59 -2.47 14.13 -2.98
CA HIS A 59 -1.27 14.53 -2.22
C HIS A 59 -0.51 13.33 -1.68
N ILE A 60 -1.22 12.23 -1.43
CA ILE A 60 -0.69 10.96 -0.96
C ILE A 60 -1.33 9.85 -1.80
N ILE A 61 -0.51 8.91 -2.26
CA ILE A 61 -0.94 7.71 -2.96
C ILE A 61 -0.55 6.51 -2.10
N ASN A 62 -1.53 5.73 -1.66
CA ASN A 62 -1.33 4.53 -0.86
C ASN A 62 -1.43 3.28 -1.74
N VAL A 63 -0.35 2.50 -1.81
CA VAL A 63 -0.27 1.22 -2.53
C VAL A 63 -0.05 0.09 -1.52
N SER A 64 -1.14 -0.42 -0.97
CA SER A 64 -1.12 -1.58 -0.08
C SER A 64 -0.99 -2.88 -0.90
N GLY A 65 0.16 -3.07 -1.52
CA GLY A 65 0.47 -4.23 -2.36
C GLY A 65 1.79 -4.03 -3.10
N GLY A 66 2.24 -5.08 -3.77
CA GLY A 66 3.43 -5.03 -4.60
C GLY A 66 3.78 -6.38 -5.20
N GLU A 67 4.79 -6.37 -6.05
CA GLU A 67 5.34 -7.55 -6.74
C GLU A 67 6.74 -7.85 -6.21
N LEU A 68 6.99 -9.09 -5.81
CA LEU A 68 8.33 -9.56 -5.40
C LEU A 68 9.30 -9.44 -6.57
N SER A 69 10.46 -8.84 -6.33
CA SER A 69 11.46 -8.56 -7.35
C SER A 69 12.85 -8.98 -6.91
N ASP A 70 13.51 -9.80 -7.74
CA ASP A 70 14.89 -10.24 -7.51
C ASP A 70 15.89 -9.07 -7.64
N SER A 71 15.60 -8.10 -8.53
CA SER A 71 16.48 -6.96 -8.80
C SER A 71 16.09 -5.70 -8.02
N GLY A 72 14.85 -5.64 -7.51
CA GLY A 72 14.25 -4.43 -6.94
C GLY A 72 13.96 -3.34 -7.97
N ALA A 73 14.10 -3.60 -9.28
CA ALA A 73 13.92 -2.62 -10.34
C ALA A 73 12.53 -2.73 -11.00
N ALA A 74 11.88 -1.58 -11.18
CA ALA A 74 10.59 -1.48 -11.87
C ALA A 74 10.74 -1.31 -13.38
N ASP A 75 9.68 -1.66 -14.11
CA ASP A 75 9.49 -1.30 -15.50
C ASP A 75 9.56 0.23 -15.69
N GLY A 76 10.12 0.65 -16.83
CA GLY A 76 10.40 2.07 -17.08
C GLY A 76 9.17 2.99 -17.03
N LEU A 77 7.95 2.48 -17.29
CA LEU A 77 6.73 3.27 -17.15
C LEU A 77 6.32 3.47 -15.69
N LEU A 78 6.48 2.45 -14.85
CA LEU A 78 6.22 2.57 -13.42
C LEU A 78 7.26 3.47 -12.76
N GLN A 79 8.54 3.34 -13.13
CA GLN A 79 9.59 4.24 -12.65
C GLN A 79 9.30 5.71 -12.99
N LYS A 80 8.86 5.99 -14.22
CA LYS A 80 8.44 7.35 -14.63
C LYS A 80 7.23 7.86 -13.84
N ALA A 81 6.25 7.00 -13.57
CA ALA A 81 5.08 7.40 -12.78
C ALA A 81 5.44 7.73 -11.33
N ILE A 82 6.39 7.01 -10.74
CA ILE A 82 6.90 7.29 -9.39
C ILE A 82 7.73 8.57 -9.38
N GLN A 83 8.57 8.80 -10.39
CA GLN A 83 9.28 10.05 -10.56
C GLN A 83 8.33 11.24 -10.72
N LEU A 84 7.23 11.08 -11.46
CA LEU A 84 6.19 12.11 -11.58
C LEU A 84 5.60 12.48 -10.20
N CYS A 85 5.39 11.52 -9.30
CA CYS A 85 4.96 11.82 -7.93
C CYS A 85 5.97 12.75 -7.23
N HIS A 86 7.26 12.43 -7.30
CA HIS A 86 8.31 13.26 -6.72
C HIS A 86 8.31 14.67 -7.31
N GLU A 87 8.30 14.81 -8.64
CA GLU A 87 8.28 16.09 -9.35
C GLU A 87 7.05 16.94 -9.02
N ARG A 88 5.93 16.30 -8.68
CA ARG A 88 4.66 16.97 -8.32
C ARG A 88 4.44 17.09 -6.81
N ASN A 89 5.44 16.75 -5.99
CA ASN A 89 5.36 16.77 -4.52
C ASN A 89 4.19 15.93 -3.98
N VAL A 90 4.00 14.74 -4.57
CA VAL A 90 3.03 13.73 -4.15
C VAL A 90 3.77 12.60 -3.45
N LEU A 91 3.36 12.26 -2.23
CA LEU A 91 3.99 11.18 -1.47
C LEU A 91 3.40 9.83 -1.91
N LEU A 92 4.26 8.94 -2.41
CA LEU A 92 3.90 7.54 -2.64
C LEU A 92 4.27 6.70 -1.41
N VAL A 93 3.30 5.94 -0.89
CA VAL A 93 3.46 5.03 0.25
C VAL A 93 3.16 3.62 -0.21
N ALA A 94 4.04 2.67 0.07
CA ALA A 94 3.88 1.27 -0.34
C ALA A 94 4.22 0.28 0.76
N ALA A 95 3.51 -0.85 0.76
CA ALA A 95 3.75 -1.95 1.68
C ALA A 95 5.08 -2.68 1.37
N ALA A 96 5.83 -3.05 2.40
CA ALA A 96 7.13 -3.72 2.24
C ALA A 96 7.04 -5.13 1.62
N GLY A 97 5.92 -5.83 1.84
CA GLY A 97 5.70 -7.23 1.44
C GLY A 97 5.65 -8.18 2.65
N ASN A 98 5.06 -9.37 2.47
CA ASN A 98 4.67 -10.27 3.56
C ASN A 98 5.36 -11.65 3.49
N ASP A 99 6.55 -11.71 2.92
CA ASP A 99 7.28 -12.93 2.61
C ASP A 99 8.28 -13.31 3.72
N GLY A 100 8.63 -12.37 4.60
CA GLY A 100 9.52 -12.59 5.74
C GLY A 100 10.97 -12.82 5.35
N CYS A 101 11.44 -12.13 4.32
CA CYS A 101 12.80 -12.25 3.81
C CYS A 101 13.53 -10.91 3.62
N ASP A 102 14.84 -10.99 3.40
CA ASP A 102 15.67 -9.94 2.81
C ASP A 102 15.36 -9.85 1.31
N CYS A 103 14.23 -9.22 0.99
CA CYS A 103 13.63 -9.26 -0.33
C CYS A 103 12.80 -8.00 -0.57
N LEU A 104 12.69 -7.63 -1.84
CA LEU A 104 12.18 -6.33 -2.26
C LEU A 104 10.90 -6.49 -3.07
N HIS A 105 9.94 -5.61 -2.81
CA HIS A 105 8.70 -5.49 -3.57
C HIS A 105 8.71 -4.19 -4.37
N ILE A 106 8.13 -4.23 -5.56
CA ILE A 106 7.84 -3.05 -6.37
C ILE A 106 6.38 -2.63 -6.08
N PRO A 107 6.09 -1.34 -5.80
CA PRO A 107 6.95 -0.17 -5.96
C PRO A 107 7.76 0.22 -4.72
N ALA A 108 7.72 -0.55 -3.62
CA ALA A 108 8.37 -0.21 -2.36
C ALA A 108 9.89 -0.01 -2.50
N SER A 109 10.57 -0.79 -3.33
CA SER A 109 12.02 -0.67 -3.54
C SER A 109 12.45 0.61 -4.27
N ILE A 110 11.53 1.24 -5.01
CA ILE A 110 11.83 2.33 -5.93
C ILE A 110 12.13 3.62 -5.17
N GLU A 111 13.11 4.37 -5.69
CA GLU A 111 13.44 5.70 -5.17
C GLU A 111 12.20 6.61 -5.19
N TYR A 112 12.05 7.42 -4.14
CA TYR A 112 10.88 8.27 -3.83
C TYR A 112 9.64 7.59 -3.25
N THR A 113 9.66 6.28 -3.02
CA THR A 113 8.60 5.57 -2.29
C THR A 113 8.91 5.53 -0.79
N LEU A 114 7.95 5.90 0.06
CA LEU A 114 7.96 5.61 1.49
C LEU A 114 7.49 4.17 1.71
N VAL A 115 8.34 3.35 2.32
CA VAL A 115 8.06 1.92 2.56
C VAL A 115 7.52 1.72 3.97
N VAL A 116 6.48 0.90 4.11
CA VAL A 116 5.88 0.57 5.41
C VAL A 116 5.97 -0.92 5.68
N GLY A 117 6.72 -1.26 6.73
CA GLY A 117 6.75 -2.59 7.34
C GLY A 117 5.78 -2.70 8.51
N ALA A 118 5.56 -3.94 8.98
CA ALA A 118 4.53 -4.23 9.98
C ALA A 118 5.11 -4.59 11.36
N LEU A 119 4.53 -4.01 12.41
CA LEU A 119 4.79 -4.32 13.81
C LEU A 119 3.68 -5.19 14.40
N ASP A 120 4.06 -6.04 15.34
CA ASP A 120 3.14 -6.73 16.23
C ASP A 120 2.64 -5.82 17.37
N ARG A 121 1.78 -6.36 18.23
CA ARG A 121 1.19 -5.63 19.36
C ARG A 121 2.21 -5.24 20.43
N GLN A 122 3.39 -5.85 20.43
CA GLN A 122 4.49 -5.56 21.34
C GLN A 122 5.45 -4.52 20.76
N GLY A 123 5.21 -4.07 19.52
CA GLY A 123 6.09 -3.14 18.82
C GLY A 123 7.33 -3.80 18.20
N ALA A 124 7.35 -5.12 18.10
CA ALA A 124 8.41 -5.84 17.39
C ALA A 124 8.05 -6.02 15.91
N PRO A 125 9.04 -6.02 14.98
CA PRO A 125 8.78 -6.35 13.58
C PRO A 125 8.10 -7.72 13.45
N MET A 126 7.03 -7.79 12.66
CA MET A 126 6.36 -9.06 12.37
C MET A 126 7.31 -9.98 11.58
N PRO A 127 7.37 -11.28 11.87
CA PRO A 127 8.29 -12.21 11.19
C PRO A 127 8.12 -12.28 9.67
N ASN A 128 6.92 -11.99 9.18
CA ASN A 128 6.61 -11.99 7.75
C ASN A 128 6.78 -10.62 7.09
N SER A 129 7.13 -9.55 7.81
CA SER A 129 7.38 -8.24 7.19
C SER A 129 8.71 -8.28 6.45
N ASN A 130 8.73 -8.02 5.14
CA ASN A 130 9.99 -7.99 4.36
C ASN A 130 10.91 -6.85 4.82
N TRP A 131 12.21 -7.06 4.64
CA TRP A 131 13.26 -6.06 4.86
C TRP A 131 14.24 -6.06 3.70
N GLY A 132 15.11 -5.03 3.64
CA GLY A 132 16.21 -4.99 2.68
C GLY A 132 16.95 -3.68 2.71
N GLU A 133 18.14 -3.64 2.09
CA GLU A 133 18.99 -2.45 2.07
C GLU A 133 18.27 -1.24 1.47
N ALA A 134 17.50 -1.44 0.39
CA ALA A 134 16.71 -0.39 -0.25
C ALA A 134 15.66 0.24 0.69
N TYR A 135 15.15 -0.52 1.65
CA TYR A 135 14.15 -0.03 2.61
C TYR A 135 14.79 0.76 3.75
N ARG A 136 16.06 0.54 4.11
CA ARG A 136 16.67 1.19 5.29
C ARG A 136 16.61 2.71 5.26
N ALA A 137 16.77 3.33 4.09
CA ALA A 137 16.79 4.79 3.95
C ALA A 137 15.39 5.41 3.84
N ARG A 138 14.35 4.61 3.56
CA ARG A 138 13.00 5.08 3.18
C ARG A 138 11.88 4.31 3.87
N GLY A 139 12.22 3.48 4.85
CA GLY A 139 11.33 2.54 5.49
C GLY A 139 10.95 3.00 6.88
N ILE A 140 9.68 2.87 7.21
CA ILE A 140 9.15 3.01 8.56
C ILE A 140 8.39 1.73 8.93
N MET A 141 8.14 1.57 10.22
CA MET A 141 7.35 0.45 10.75
C MET A 141 6.07 1.02 11.38
N ALA A 142 4.93 0.37 11.11
CA ALA A 142 3.63 0.75 11.65
C ALA A 142 2.89 -0.49 12.20
N PRO A 143 1.88 -0.32 13.09
CA PRO A 143 1.09 -1.43 13.59
C PRO A 143 0.43 -2.21 12.44
N GLY A 144 0.77 -3.48 12.28
CA GLY A 144 0.24 -4.32 11.22
C GLY A 144 -0.41 -5.62 11.69
N THR A 145 -0.51 -5.84 13.01
CA THR A 145 -1.19 -7.02 13.58
C THR A 145 -2.58 -6.69 14.09
N ASP A 146 -3.55 -7.50 13.69
CA ASP A 146 -4.94 -7.46 14.13
C ASP A 146 -5.59 -6.08 13.92
N ILE A 147 -5.41 -5.53 12.72
CA ILE A 147 -5.96 -4.25 12.32
C ILE A 147 -7.43 -4.43 11.93
N LEU A 148 -8.31 -3.77 12.67
CA LEU A 148 -9.74 -3.72 12.40
C LEU A 148 -10.02 -2.86 11.15
N GLY A 149 -10.85 -3.37 10.25
CA GLY A 149 -11.25 -2.61 9.05
C GLY A 149 -12.54 -3.10 8.44
N ALA A 150 -13.04 -2.30 7.49
CA ALA A 150 -14.34 -2.50 6.89
C ALA A 150 -14.33 -3.64 5.86
N ALA A 151 -15.42 -4.38 5.79
CA ALA A 151 -15.61 -5.48 4.85
C ALA A 151 -16.91 -5.30 4.05
N PRO A 152 -17.02 -5.91 2.84
CA PRO A 152 -18.25 -5.84 2.05
C PRO A 152 -19.49 -6.30 2.82
N ALA A 153 -20.64 -5.77 2.42
CA ALA A 153 -21.95 -6.02 3.03
C ALA A 153 -22.06 -5.59 4.51
N GLY A 154 -21.45 -4.45 4.86
CA GLY A 154 -21.60 -3.84 6.19
C GLY A 154 -20.87 -4.57 7.32
N ARG A 155 -19.98 -5.50 6.99
CA ARG A 155 -19.21 -6.27 7.97
C ARG A 155 -17.94 -5.55 8.39
N VAL A 156 -17.35 -6.02 9.48
CA VAL A 156 -15.99 -5.67 9.90
C VAL A 156 -15.15 -6.94 10.00
N LEU A 157 -13.85 -6.82 9.75
CA LEU A 157 -12.91 -7.92 9.92
C LEU A 157 -11.57 -7.41 10.42
N VAL A 158 -10.80 -8.34 10.98
CA VAL A 158 -9.46 -8.10 11.51
C VAL A 158 -8.47 -8.78 10.57
N ASN A 159 -7.46 -8.05 10.12
CA ASN A 159 -6.41 -8.54 9.23
C ASN A 159 -5.03 -8.15 9.75
N SER A 160 -4.02 -8.89 9.31
CA SER A 160 -2.62 -8.64 9.66
C SER A 160 -1.71 -8.63 8.42
N GLY A 161 -0.65 -7.84 8.45
CA GLY A 161 0.37 -7.73 7.40
C GLY A 161 0.70 -6.29 7.04
N THR A 162 1.76 -6.11 6.24
CA THR A 162 2.24 -4.79 5.77
C THR A 162 1.21 -4.04 4.93
N THR A 163 0.22 -4.75 4.38
CA THR A 163 -0.91 -4.15 3.64
C THR A 163 -1.80 -3.31 4.57
N MET A 164 -1.82 -3.63 5.87
CA MET A 164 -2.67 -2.99 6.89
C MET A 164 -1.92 -1.94 7.73
N ALA A 165 -0.59 -1.98 7.71
CA ALA A 165 0.30 -1.06 8.41
C ALA A 165 0.36 0.29 7.69
#